data_AF-A0A7C6GVV2-F1
#
_entry.id   AF-A0A7C6GVV2-F1
#
_cell.length_a   1.000
_cell.length_b   1.000
_cell.length_c   1.000
_cell.angle_alpha   90.00
_cell.angle_beta   90.00
_cell.angle_gamma   90.00
#
_symmetry.space_group_name_H-M   'P 1'
#
loop_
_entity.id
_entity.type
_entity.pdbx_description
1 polymer ?
#
loop_
_entity_poly.entity_id
_entity_poly.type
_entity_poly.pdbx_seq_one_letter_code
_entity_poly.pdbx_strand_id
1 'polypeptide(L)'
;MKEGFFGIEPMVIENRQFVEYEEEDIQRLNDTEEQKFLVNPQVSRVKDKVEHELGEGHWEKHWLTIDPSGRRVYTHIYYGEERALAVTADGKIIKEISYR
;
A
#
# COMPACT_ATOMS: atom_id res chain seq x y z
N MET A 1 5.64 28.90 -6.21
CA MET A 1 5.54 27.66 -5.39
C MET A 1 4.87 26.59 -6.21
N LYS A 2 5.64 25.58 -6.66
CA LYS A 2 5.23 24.19 -6.86
C LYS A 2 6.55 23.44 -6.95
N GLU A 3 7.09 23.09 -5.79
CA GLU A 3 8.23 22.17 -5.74
C GLU A 3 7.71 20.83 -6.25
N GLY A 4 8.10 20.50 -7.49
CA GLY A 4 7.93 19.17 -8.04
C GLY A 4 8.81 18.23 -7.23
N PHE A 5 8.18 17.28 -6.53
CA PHE A 5 8.85 16.16 -5.90
C PHE A 5 9.58 15.36 -6.99
N PHE A 6 10.87 15.63 -7.17
CA PHE A 6 11.75 14.79 -7.98
C PHE A 6 12.07 13.52 -7.17
N GLY A 7 11.45 12.41 -7.55
CA GLY A 7 12.25 11.27 -8.00
C GLY A 7 12.43 10.06 -7.09
N ILE A 8 11.35 9.47 -6.53
CA ILE A 8 11.26 8.00 -6.39
C ILE A 8 9.79 7.59 -6.56
N GLU A 9 9.48 6.73 -7.53
CA GLU A 9 8.18 6.08 -7.61
C GLU A 9 8.05 5.10 -6.44
N PRO A 10 6.95 5.09 -5.66
CA PRO A 10 6.87 4.24 -4.49
C PRO A 10 7.08 2.76 -4.85
N MET A 11 8.09 2.10 -4.29
CA MET A 11 8.46 0.74 -4.68
C MET A 11 7.84 -0.30 -3.75
N VAL A 12 7.42 -1.43 -4.31
CA VAL A 12 7.00 -2.61 -3.53
C VAL A 12 8.23 -3.22 -2.88
N ILE A 13 8.13 -3.44 -1.57
CA ILE A 13 9.15 -4.09 -0.76
C ILE A 13 8.67 -5.48 -0.38
N GLU A 14 9.51 -6.48 -0.66
CA GLU A 14 9.30 -7.86 -0.22
C GLU A 14 9.88 -8.10 1.19
N ASN A 15 9.35 -9.10 1.91
CA ASN A 15 9.80 -9.45 3.26
C ASN A 15 11.32 -9.66 3.39
N ARG A 16 11.98 -10.22 2.36
CA ARG A 16 13.44 -10.42 2.31
C ARG A 16 14.27 -9.12 2.37
N GLN A 17 13.63 -7.96 2.19
CA GLN A 17 14.27 -6.64 2.26
C GLN A 17 14.13 -5.98 3.65
N PHE A 18 13.56 -6.69 4.63
CA PHE A 18 13.62 -6.37 6.05
C PHE A 18 14.88 -7.01 6.65
N VAL A 19 16.04 -6.46 6.28
CA VAL A 19 17.37 -7.00 6.64
C VAL A 19 17.62 -7.02 8.17
N GLU A 20 16.87 -6.21 8.93
CA GLU A 20 17.06 -6.01 10.37
C GLU A 20 16.11 -6.83 11.26
N TYR A 21 15.16 -7.57 10.67
CA TYR A 21 14.11 -8.27 11.41
C TYR A 21 14.13 -9.78 11.17
N GLU A 22 13.86 -10.56 12.21
CA GLU A 22 13.55 -11.98 12.04
C GLU A 22 12.16 -12.16 11.43
N GLU A 23 11.89 -13.33 10.84
CA GLU A 23 10.60 -13.61 10.19
C GLU A 23 9.40 -13.46 11.14
N GLU A 24 9.58 -13.83 12.42
CA GLU A 24 8.54 -13.67 13.45
C GLU A 24 8.23 -12.20 13.73
N ASP A 25 9.24 -11.33 13.74
CA ASP A 25 9.06 -9.89 13.94
C ASP A 25 8.33 -9.25 12.75
N ILE A 26 8.63 -9.69 11.53
CA ILE A 26 7.94 -9.25 10.32
C ILE A 26 6.47 -9.66 10.37
N GLN A 27 6.16 -10.89 10.83
CA GLN A 27 4.77 -11.34 10.98
C GLN A 27 4.02 -10.51 12.02
N ARG A 28 4.61 -10.28 13.20
CA ARG A 28 4.00 -9.43 14.24
C ARG A 28 3.79 -7.99 13.77
N LEU A 29 4.73 -7.46 13.00
CA LEU A 29 4.63 -6.13 12.41
C LEU A 29 3.48 -6.08 11.39
N ASN A 30 3.40 -7.07 10.49
CA ASN A 30 2.30 -7.18 9.53
C ASN A 30 0.94 -7.28 10.23
N ASP A 31 0.81 -8.12 11.25
CA ASP A 31 -0.42 -8.25 12.03
C ASP A 31 -0.81 -6.93 12.69
N THR A 32 0.16 -6.23 13.28
CA THR A 32 -0.06 -4.94 13.93
C THR A 32 -0.53 -3.88 12.94
N GLU A 33 0.06 -3.82 11.75
CA GLU A 33 -0.37 -2.89 10.71
C GLU A 33 -1.73 -3.28 10.12
N GLU A 34 -2.00 -4.58 9.92
CA GLU A 34 -3.28 -5.09 9.44
C GLU A 34 -4.44 -4.70 10.36
N GLN A 35 -4.25 -4.77 11.68
CA GLN A 35 -5.28 -4.37 12.64
C GLN A 35 -5.75 -2.93 12.41
N LYS A 36 -4.88 -2.04 11.92
CA LYS A 36 -5.24 -0.63 11.64
C LYS A 36 -6.24 -0.52 10.47
N PHE A 37 -6.19 -1.44 9.51
CA PHE A 37 -7.15 -1.49 8.40
C PHE A 37 -8.52 -2.00 8.86
N LEU A 38 -8.55 -2.91 9.83
CA LEU A 38 -9.80 -3.48 10.36
C LEU A 38 -10.59 -2.51 11.22
N VAL A 39 -9.89 -1.67 12.00
CA VAL A 39 -10.55 -0.72 12.93
C VAL A 39 -11.00 0.58 12.26
N ASN A 40 -10.52 0.89 11.05
CA ASN A 40 -10.87 2.13 10.37
C ASN A 40 -12.02 1.94 9.37
N PRO A 41 -13.25 2.43 9.67
CA PRO A 41 -14.39 2.27 8.78
C PRO A 41 -14.25 3.03 7.45
N GLN A 42 -13.36 4.03 7.37
CA GLN A 42 -13.09 4.72 6.10
C GLN A 42 -12.38 3.80 5.09
N VAL A 43 -11.54 2.88 5.56
CA VAL A 43 -10.82 1.94 4.70
C VAL A 43 -11.80 1.06 3.93
N SER A 44 -12.84 0.53 4.58
CA SER A 44 -13.88 -0.26 3.89
C SER A 44 -14.53 0.54 2.77
N ARG A 45 -14.96 1.78 3.04
CA ARG A 45 -15.60 2.64 2.04
C ARG A 45 -14.69 2.95 0.85
N VAL A 46 -13.39 3.13 1.11
CA VAL A 46 -12.40 3.37 0.06
C VAL A 46 -12.16 2.10 -0.74
N LYS A 47 -12.07 0.93 -0.10
CA LYS A 47 -11.93 -0.36 -0.80
C LYS A 47 -13.12 -0.66 -1.71
N ASP A 48 -14.35 -0.47 -1.21
CA ASP A 48 -15.57 -0.65 -2.00
C ASP A 48 -15.58 0.28 -3.23
N LYS A 49 -15.15 1.53 -3.03
CA LYS A 49 -15.02 2.50 -4.12
C LYS A 49 -13.97 2.08 -5.15
N VAL A 50 -12.82 1.57 -4.69
CA VAL A 50 -11.73 1.10 -5.57
C VAL A 50 -12.20 -0.09 -6.41
N GLU A 51 -12.86 -1.07 -5.80
CA GLU A 51 -13.44 -2.23 -6.51
C GLU A 51 -14.47 -1.78 -7.55
N HIS A 52 -15.36 -0.85 -7.18
CA HIS A 52 -16.35 -0.30 -8.12
C HIS A 52 -15.72 0.45 -9.30
N GLU A 53 -14.63 1.20 -9.05
CA GLU A 53 -13.96 2.00 -10.08
C GLU A 53 -13.08 1.17 -11.01
N LEU A 54 -12.44 0.10 -10.52
CA LEU A 54 -11.49 -0.70 -11.30
C LEU A 54 -12.10 -1.97 -11.90
N GLY A 55 -13.31 -2.37 -11.47
CA GLY A 55 -13.94 -3.60 -11.93
C GLY A 55 -13.34 -4.83 -11.27
N GLU A 56 -13.29 -5.95 -11.97
CA GLU A 56 -12.77 -7.21 -11.43
C GLU A 56 -11.27 -7.14 -11.16
N GLY A 57 -10.84 -7.74 -10.06
CA GLY A 57 -9.47 -7.68 -9.58
C GLY A 57 -9.32 -8.31 -8.20
N HIS A 58 -8.14 -8.18 -7.61
CA HIS A 58 -7.85 -8.76 -6.30
C HIS A 58 -7.00 -7.84 -5.42
N TRP A 59 -7.15 -7.99 -4.10
CA TRP A 59 -6.34 -7.29 -3.12
C TRP A 59 -5.11 -8.10 -2.73
N GLU A 60 -3.96 -7.45 -2.67
CA GLU A 60 -2.76 -7.97 -2.02
C GLU A 60 -2.23 -6.99 -0.98
N LYS A 61 -1.38 -7.49 -0.09
CA LYS A 61 -0.81 -6.75 1.03
C LYS A 61 0.68 -6.56 0.80
N HIS A 62 1.11 -5.30 0.79
CA HIS A 62 2.49 -4.95 0.44
C HIS A 62 3.00 -3.79 1.28
N TRP A 63 4.29 -3.81 1.58
CA TRP A 63 5.01 -2.64 2.09
C TRP A 63 5.47 -1.79 0.91
N LEU A 64 5.22 -0.48 0.97
CA LEU A 64 5.70 0.48 -0.02
C LEU A 64 6.66 1.48 0.61
N THR A 65 7.78 1.78 -0.06
CA THR A 65 8.57 2.98 0.27
C THR A 65 7.93 4.20 -0.35
N ILE A 66 7.65 5.24 0.44
CA ILE A 66 6.94 6.44 -0.04
C ILE A 66 7.83 7.68 -0.19
N ASP A 67 9.08 7.61 0.26
CA ASP A 67 10.03 8.72 0.15
C ASP A 67 11.50 8.26 0.12
N PRO A 68 12.45 9.14 -0.26
CA PRO A 68 13.88 8.82 -0.27
C PRO A 68 14.52 8.52 1.08
N SER A 69 13.82 8.80 2.19
CA SER A 69 14.34 8.46 3.52
C SER A 69 14.20 6.96 3.83
N GLY A 70 13.52 6.21 2.95
CA GLY A 70 13.26 4.79 3.15
C GLY A 70 12.04 4.54 4.01
N ARG A 71 11.19 5.55 4.24
CA ARG A 71 9.97 5.40 5.02
C ARG A 71 9.05 4.39 4.34
N ARG A 72 8.65 3.36 5.09
CA ARG A 72 7.80 2.26 4.63
C ARG A 72 6.40 2.43 5.17
N VAL A 73 5.41 2.08 4.35
CA VAL A 73 4.01 2.07 4.73
C VAL A 73 3.40 0.75 4.29
N TYR A 74 2.68 0.10 5.20
CA TYR A 74 1.91 -1.08 4.89
C TYR A 74 0.63 -0.68 4.15
N THR A 75 0.36 -1.35 3.04
CA THR A 75 -0.73 -1.01 2.12
C THR A 75 -1.49 -2.23 1.65
N HIS A 76 -2.76 -2.01 1.33
CA HIS A 76 -3.55 -2.94 0.54
C HIS A 76 -3.56 -2.40 -0.89
N ILE A 77 -3.09 -3.21 -1.85
CA ILE A 77 -3.05 -2.84 -3.27
C ILE A 77 -4.13 -3.64 -3.99
N TYR A 78 -5.04 -2.94 -4.67
CA TYR A 78 -6.00 -3.59 -5.57
C TYR A 78 -5.41 -3.63 -6.97
N TYR A 79 -5.28 -4.82 -7.53
CA TYR A 79 -4.84 -5.03 -8.91
C TYR A 79 -6.08 -5.24 -9.77
N GLY A 80 -6.46 -4.21 -10.54
CA GLY A 80 -7.50 -4.32 -11.58
C GLY A 80 -6.89 -4.65 -12.95
N GLU A 81 -7.69 -4.57 -14.01
CA GLU A 81 -7.23 -4.91 -15.38
C GLU A 81 -6.26 -3.88 -15.98
N GLU A 82 -6.52 -2.58 -15.81
CA GLU A 82 -5.72 -1.52 -16.44
C GLU A 82 -4.71 -0.85 -15.51
N ARG A 83 -4.97 -0.90 -14.20
CA ARG A 83 -4.17 -0.24 -13.19
C ARG A 83 -4.32 -0.91 -11.82
N ALA A 84 -3.44 -0.55 -10.89
CA ALA A 84 -3.52 -0.90 -9.49
C ALA A 84 -3.59 0.35 -8.60
N LEU A 85 -4.32 0.26 -7.48
CA LEU A 85 -4.42 1.35 -6.48
C LEU A 85 -3.97 0.87 -5.11
N ALA A 86 -3.02 1.60 -4.50
CA ALA A 86 -2.53 1.33 -3.15
C ALA A 86 -3.26 2.18 -2.10
N VAL A 87 -3.89 1.52 -1.14
CA VAL A 87 -4.65 2.11 -0.02
C VAL A 87 -3.89 1.91 1.29
N THR A 88 -3.77 2.98 2.08
CA THR A 88 -3.16 2.99 3.41
C THR A 88 -4.20 2.81 4.53
N ALA A 89 -3.74 2.53 5.75
CA ALA A 89 -4.60 2.32 6.92
C ALA A 89 -5.43 3.57 7.32
N ASP A 90 -5.00 4.77 6.91
CA ASP A 90 -5.75 6.02 7.09
C ASP A 90 -6.76 6.28 5.97
N GLY A 91 -6.97 5.33 5.07
CA GLY A 91 -7.96 5.43 3.98
C GLY A 91 -7.51 6.34 2.84
N LYS A 92 -6.21 6.60 2.68
CA LYS A 92 -5.68 7.38 1.56
C LYS A 92 -5.22 6.46 0.44
N ILE A 93 -5.44 6.89 -0.80
CA ILE A 93 -4.85 6.28 -1.98
C ILE A 93 -3.52 6.98 -2.22
N ILE A 94 -2.42 6.25 -2.15
CA ILE A 94 -1.06 6.83 -2.20
C ILE A 94 -0.28 6.48 -3.46
N LYS A 95 -0.79 5.55 -4.28
CA LYS A 95 -0.18 5.21 -5.56
C LYS A 95 -1.23 4.71 -6.55
N GLU A 96 -1.15 5.22 -7.78
CA GLU A 96 -1.75 4.60 -8.96
C GLU A 96 -0.62 3.97 -9.78
N ILE A 97 -0.77 2.68 -10.10
CA ILE A 97 0.17 1.91 -10.90
C ILE A 97 -0.53 1.56 -12.21
N SER A 98 -0.24 2.27 -13.30
CA SER A 98 -0.77 1.89 -14.62
C SER A 98 0.12 0.83 -15.26
N TYR A 99 -0.45 -0.17 -15.93
CA TYR A 99 0.33 -1.23 -16.60
C TYR A 99 0.73 -0.89 -18.05
N ARG A 100 0.53 0.36 -18.49
CA ARG A 100 0.84 0.82 -19.85
C ARG A 100 2.33 0.98 -20.10
#